data_AF-A0A1W1XLZ2-F1
#
_entry.id   AF-A0A1W1XLZ2-F1
#
_cell.length_a   1.000
_cell.length_b   1.000
_cell.length_c   1.000
_cell.angle_alpha   90.00
_cell.angle_beta   90.00
_cell.angle_gamma   90.00
#
_symmetry.space_group_name_H-M   'P 1'
#
loop_
_entity.id
_entity.type
_entity.pdbx_description
1 polymer ?
#
loop_
_entity_poly.entity_id
_entity_poly.type
_entity_poly.pdbx_seq_one_letter_code
_entity_poly.pdbx_strand_id
1 'polypeptide(L)'
;MSIATESSHPLDQFLGAAPGASQPAQAYGPADAGAVDALRSGHNAIVSSASPLLYAAMQLRHSDTPQNLAALQSYLVQGIKEFEDAMRRKGVRHEHVVAARYVLCTFLDEVICSCEWGVSWGSCSLLVQFHNETWGGEKFFQLLERLKETPADTRDLLELMYVCLSYGFSGRFGVIDGGQQQLAVLRNQLAELLRQYSPQAASNDLADHWQGVHGKVSKPLTIVPLWVSAILLLVVLVIMYLFLSLRINQHSDPVFGDIQSIRARSAPLAQPKAAAQPRLAQFLEKEIAESKVSVADFADRSVVTILGDGLFESGSADVIPAALPVLHRIGQEVNKIQGKVLVTGHTDNQPIASLRFPSNWHLSQARAQSVRDVLAIDVPANRLTVEGRSDSEPVVKNDTPANRAKNRRVEITVFVTR
;
A
#
# COMPACT_ATOMS: atom_id res chain seq x y z
N MET A 1 7.66 -88.51 23.09
CA MET A 1 8.70 -88.40 22.04
C MET A 1 7.96 -88.48 20.72
N SER A 2 7.46 -87.34 20.25
CA SER A 2 6.55 -87.24 19.11
C SER A 2 7.38 -86.80 17.90
N ILE A 3 7.44 -87.62 16.86
CA ILE A 3 8.14 -87.30 15.62
C ILE A 3 7.14 -86.65 14.69
N ALA A 4 7.37 -85.38 14.39
CA ALA A 4 6.66 -84.63 13.37
C ALA A 4 7.13 -85.05 11.98
N THR A 5 6.18 -85.26 11.07
CA THR A 5 6.40 -85.24 9.62
C THR A 5 5.26 -84.46 8.99
N GLU A 6 5.44 -83.15 8.90
CA GLU A 6 4.73 -82.30 7.94
C GLU A 6 5.58 -82.25 6.67
N SER A 7 5.04 -82.74 5.55
CA SER A 7 5.55 -82.48 4.21
C SER A 7 4.45 -81.82 3.40
N SER A 8 4.32 -80.49 3.53
CA SER A 8 3.45 -79.68 2.68
C SER A 8 4.13 -79.48 1.31
N HIS A 9 3.60 -80.12 0.27
CA HIS A 9 4.06 -79.95 -1.10
C HIS A 9 3.60 -78.58 -1.64
N PRO A 10 4.44 -77.77 -2.31
CA PRO A 10 4.07 -76.42 -2.81
C PRO A 10 3.01 -76.39 -3.93
N LEU A 11 2.39 -77.52 -4.27
CA LEU A 11 1.38 -77.63 -5.33
C LEU A 11 -0.05 -77.70 -4.78
N ASP A 12 -0.23 -78.09 -3.51
CA ASP A 12 -1.57 -78.14 -2.89
C ASP A 12 -2.11 -76.74 -2.55
N GLN A 13 -1.22 -75.74 -2.44
CA GLN A 13 -1.59 -74.34 -2.25
C GLN A 13 -1.96 -73.63 -3.57
N PHE A 14 -1.65 -74.24 -4.72
CA PHE A 14 -1.93 -73.69 -6.06
C PHE A 14 -3.23 -74.24 -6.68
N LEU A 15 -3.81 -75.31 -6.12
CA LEU A 15 -5.02 -75.98 -6.63
C LEU A 15 -6.26 -75.82 -5.72
N GLY A 16 -6.21 -74.89 -4.77
CA GLY A 16 -7.29 -74.62 -3.81
C GLY A 16 -8.12 -73.37 -4.10
N ALA A 17 -8.60 -73.19 -5.33
CA ALA A 17 -9.69 -72.24 -5.61
C ALA A 17 -10.85 -73.02 -6.24
N ALA A 18 -11.87 -73.32 -5.44
CA ALA A 18 -13.11 -73.88 -5.93
C ALA A 18 -13.70 -72.95 -7.02
N PRO A 19 -14.03 -73.45 -8.22
CA PRO A 19 -14.72 -72.64 -9.23
C PRO A 19 -16.18 -72.50 -8.79
N GLY A 20 -16.54 -71.33 -8.27
CA GLY A 20 -17.95 -71.06 -7.91
C GLY A 20 -18.21 -70.16 -6.71
N ALA A 21 -17.21 -69.43 -6.19
CA ALA A 21 -17.51 -68.39 -5.21
C ALA A 21 -18.07 -67.14 -5.90
N SER A 22 -19.40 -67.01 -5.89
CA SER A 22 -20.16 -65.85 -6.36
C SER A 22 -19.64 -64.59 -5.66
N GLN A 23 -18.95 -63.70 -6.38
CA GLN A 23 -18.59 -62.40 -5.83
C GLN A 23 -19.88 -61.58 -5.60
N PRO A 24 -20.07 -60.98 -4.41
CA PRO A 24 -21.22 -60.12 -4.14
C PRO A 24 -21.15 -58.85 -4.99
N ALA A 25 -22.30 -58.24 -5.30
CA ALA A 25 -22.39 -57.03 -6.15
C ALA A 25 -21.50 -55.86 -5.67
N GLN A 26 -21.14 -55.82 -4.37
CA GLN A 26 -20.21 -54.84 -3.79
C GLN A 26 -18.76 -54.96 -4.29
N ALA A 27 -18.36 -56.10 -4.87
CA ALA A 27 -17.01 -56.32 -5.39
C ALA A 27 -16.75 -55.60 -6.73
N TYR A 28 -17.81 -55.12 -7.40
CA TYR A 28 -17.74 -54.42 -8.69
C TYR A 28 -17.67 -52.90 -8.55
N GLY A 29 -17.75 -52.40 -7.31
CA GLY A 29 -17.60 -50.99 -6.96
C GLY A 29 -16.20 -50.44 -7.27
N PRO A 30 -16.05 -49.11 -7.45
CA PRO A 30 -14.72 -48.51 -7.54
C PRO A 30 -13.89 -48.86 -6.30
N ALA A 31 -12.73 -49.50 -6.50
CA ALA A 31 -11.82 -49.84 -5.42
C ALA A 31 -11.27 -48.57 -4.71
N ASP A 32 -11.26 -47.44 -5.41
CA ASP A 32 -10.83 -46.13 -4.93
C ASP A 32 -11.95 -45.10 -5.06
N ALA A 33 -12.64 -44.83 -3.96
CA ALA A 33 -13.67 -43.79 -3.89
C ALA A 33 -13.09 -42.38 -4.14
N GLY A 34 -11.82 -42.14 -3.80
CA GLY A 34 -11.13 -40.87 -4.04
C GLY A 34 -10.89 -40.61 -5.53
N ALA A 35 -10.57 -41.66 -6.30
CA ALA A 35 -10.44 -41.55 -7.76
C ALA A 35 -11.77 -41.18 -8.43
N VAL A 36 -12.89 -41.74 -7.95
CA VAL A 36 -14.22 -41.40 -8.47
C VAL A 36 -14.64 -39.98 -8.09
N ASP A 37 -14.34 -39.53 -6.88
CA ASP A 37 -14.61 -38.16 -6.46
C ASP A 37 -13.73 -37.13 -7.18
N ALA A 38 -12.47 -37.46 -7.51
CA ALA A 38 -11.63 -36.64 -8.37
C ALA A 38 -12.19 -36.53 -9.80
N LEU A 39 -12.80 -37.60 -10.33
CA LEU A 39 -13.47 -37.58 -11.65
C LEU A 39 -14.82 -36.85 -11.64
N ARG A 40 -15.38 -36.53 -10.47
CA ARG A 40 -16.66 -35.80 -10.33
C ARG A 40 -16.50 -34.28 -10.38
N SER A 41 -15.27 -33.75 -10.37
CA SER A 41 -14.99 -32.31 -10.30
C SER A 41 -15.21 -31.52 -11.60
N GLY A 42 -15.69 -32.16 -12.67
CA GLY A 42 -15.97 -31.49 -13.95
C GLY A 42 -17.22 -30.60 -13.92
N HIS A 43 -17.20 -29.50 -14.68
CA HIS A 43 -18.32 -28.55 -14.82
C HIS A 43 -19.57 -29.16 -15.48
N ASN A 44 -19.41 -30.25 -16.24
CA ASN A 44 -20.51 -30.92 -16.93
C ASN A 44 -21.26 -31.88 -15.99
N ALA A 45 -22.54 -31.59 -15.76
CA ALA A 45 -23.38 -32.34 -14.84
C ALA A 45 -23.61 -33.80 -15.26
N ILE A 46 -23.73 -34.05 -16.57
CA ILE A 46 -23.91 -35.38 -17.17
C ILE A 46 -22.65 -36.22 -16.97
N VAL A 47 -21.50 -35.71 -17.40
CA VAL A 47 -20.22 -36.44 -17.32
C VAL A 47 -19.83 -36.70 -15.87
N SER A 48 -19.91 -35.69 -15.01
CA SER A 48 -19.61 -35.82 -13.57
C SER A 48 -20.47 -36.90 -12.89
N SER A 49 -21.77 -36.98 -13.24
CA SER A 49 -22.65 -38.00 -12.66
C SER A 49 -22.39 -39.39 -13.26
N ALA A 50 -21.90 -39.47 -14.50
CA ALA A 50 -21.55 -40.71 -15.18
C ALA A 50 -20.18 -41.28 -14.76
N SER A 51 -19.32 -40.49 -14.13
CA SER A 51 -17.95 -40.88 -13.74
C SER A 51 -17.81 -42.25 -13.07
N PRO A 52 -18.69 -42.68 -12.12
CA PRO A 52 -18.59 -44.02 -11.53
C PRO A 52 -18.76 -45.15 -12.55
N LEU A 53 -19.70 -44.99 -13.49
CA LEU A 53 -19.97 -45.97 -14.55
C LEU A 53 -18.85 -45.97 -15.61
N LEU A 54 -18.35 -44.79 -15.98
CA LEU A 54 -17.22 -44.65 -16.90
C LEU A 54 -15.94 -45.28 -16.32
N TYR A 55 -15.70 -45.09 -15.03
CA TYR A 55 -14.59 -45.71 -14.32
C TYR A 55 -14.74 -47.23 -14.22
N ALA A 56 -15.95 -47.73 -13.90
CA ALA A 56 -16.25 -49.16 -13.92
C ALA A 56 -15.99 -49.78 -15.30
N ALA A 57 -16.40 -49.10 -16.38
CA ALA A 57 -16.12 -49.54 -17.75
C ALA A 57 -14.60 -49.71 -18.00
N MET A 58 -13.77 -48.79 -17.53
CA MET A 58 -12.31 -48.87 -17.70
C MET A 58 -11.68 -50.00 -16.89
N GLN A 59 -12.17 -50.27 -15.68
CA GLN A 59 -11.72 -51.43 -14.91
C GLN A 59 -12.10 -52.75 -15.61
N LEU A 60 -13.34 -52.86 -16.10
CA LEU A 60 -13.84 -54.06 -16.78
C LEU A 60 -13.05 -54.35 -18.07
N ARG A 61 -12.72 -53.31 -18.85
CA ARG A 61 -11.94 -53.44 -20.09
C ARG A 61 -10.57 -54.11 -19.87
N HIS A 62 -9.97 -53.93 -18.70
CA HIS A 62 -8.66 -54.50 -18.34
C HIS A 62 -8.78 -55.73 -17.42
N SER A 63 -9.99 -56.28 -17.26
CA SER A 63 -10.23 -57.42 -16.41
C SER A 63 -10.13 -58.73 -17.20
N ASP A 64 -9.14 -59.56 -16.86
CA ASP A 64 -8.94 -60.88 -17.47
C ASP A 64 -9.68 -61.99 -16.69
N THR A 65 -10.38 -61.64 -15.61
CA THR A 65 -11.05 -62.59 -14.73
C THR A 65 -12.50 -62.82 -15.13
N PRO A 66 -12.98 -64.08 -15.18
CA PRO A 66 -14.39 -64.38 -15.41
C PRO A 66 -15.29 -63.69 -14.38
N GLN A 67 -16.30 -62.97 -14.85
CA GLN A 67 -17.23 -62.22 -14.00
C GLN A 67 -18.56 -62.94 -13.80
N ASN A 68 -19.19 -62.73 -12.64
CA ASN A 68 -20.59 -63.12 -12.44
C ASN A 68 -21.49 -62.10 -13.17
N LEU A 69 -21.95 -62.46 -14.36
CA LEU A 69 -22.72 -61.55 -15.24
C LEU A 69 -24.00 -61.02 -14.58
N ALA A 70 -24.72 -61.84 -13.80
CA ALA A 70 -25.95 -61.42 -13.13
C ALA A 70 -25.68 -60.41 -12.00
N ALA A 71 -24.60 -60.62 -11.24
CA ALA A 71 -24.18 -59.68 -10.19
C ALA A 71 -23.67 -58.37 -10.80
N LEU A 72 -22.88 -58.45 -11.88
CA LEU A 72 -22.38 -57.30 -12.63
C LEU A 72 -23.54 -56.49 -13.25
N GLN A 73 -24.50 -57.16 -13.88
CA GLN A 73 -25.70 -56.50 -14.42
C GLN A 73 -26.47 -55.78 -13.32
N SER A 74 -26.71 -56.44 -12.18
CA SER A 74 -27.41 -55.83 -11.04
C SER A 74 -26.68 -54.58 -10.54
N TYR A 75 -25.36 -54.62 -10.46
CA TYR A 75 -24.52 -53.48 -10.09
C TYR A 75 -24.64 -52.32 -11.10
N LEU A 76 -24.51 -52.59 -12.40
CA LEU A 76 -24.58 -51.56 -13.44
C LEU A 76 -25.99 -50.96 -13.58
N VAL A 77 -27.04 -51.77 -13.42
CA VAL A 77 -28.43 -51.32 -13.37
C VAL A 77 -28.65 -50.36 -12.22
N GLN A 78 -28.13 -50.69 -11.03
CA GLN A 78 -28.21 -49.80 -9.88
C GLN A 78 -27.44 -48.50 -10.12
N GLY A 79 -26.22 -48.58 -10.68
CA GLY A 79 -25.45 -47.40 -11.05
C GLY A 79 -26.13 -46.50 -12.08
N ILE A 80 -26.84 -47.07 -13.07
CA ILE A 80 -27.65 -46.31 -14.04
C ILE A 80 -28.82 -45.60 -13.35
N LYS A 81 -29.52 -46.25 -12.41
CA LYS A 81 -30.61 -45.62 -11.64
C LYS A 81 -30.08 -44.47 -10.79
N GLU A 82 -28.97 -44.68 -10.10
CA GLU A 82 -28.32 -43.64 -9.29
C GLU A 82 -27.85 -42.45 -10.14
N PHE A 83 -27.33 -42.74 -11.35
CA PHE A 83 -27.02 -41.72 -12.35
C PHE A 83 -28.27 -40.91 -12.73
N GLU A 84 -29.38 -41.55 -13.09
CA GLU A 84 -30.63 -40.86 -13.41
C GLU A 84 -31.13 -39.97 -12.26
N ASP A 85 -31.11 -40.49 -11.03
CA ASP A 85 -31.56 -39.78 -9.85
C ASP A 85 -30.64 -38.59 -9.51
N ALA A 86 -29.34 -38.72 -9.73
CA ALA A 86 -28.39 -37.62 -9.60
C ALA A 86 -28.66 -36.51 -10.62
N MET A 87 -28.94 -36.88 -11.88
CA MET A 87 -29.23 -35.95 -12.96
C MET A 87 -30.55 -35.20 -12.76
N ARG A 88 -31.60 -35.91 -12.31
CA ARG A 88 -32.89 -35.30 -11.95
C ARG A 88 -32.75 -34.30 -10.81
N ARG A 89 -31.97 -34.62 -9.77
CA ARG A 89 -31.69 -33.70 -8.65
C ARG A 89 -30.93 -32.45 -9.08
N LYS A 90 -30.04 -32.56 -10.07
CA LYS A 90 -29.31 -31.44 -10.69
C LYS A 90 -30.17 -30.62 -11.67
N GLY A 91 -31.45 -30.96 -11.85
CA GLY A 91 -32.38 -30.20 -12.69
C GLY A 91 -32.20 -30.39 -14.20
N VAL A 92 -31.51 -31.46 -14.63
CA VAL A 92 -31.29 -31.72 -16.06
C VAL A 92 -32.59 -32.22 -16.72
N ARG A 93 -32.87 -31.72 -17.92
CA ARG A 93 -34.09 -32.02 -18.67
C ARG A 93 -34.23 -33.52 -18.91
N HIS A 94 -35.45 -34.03 -18.79
CA HIS A 94 -35.73 -35.47 -18.90
C HIS A 94 -35.21 -36.08 -20.20
N GLU A 95 -35.38 -35.38 -21.32
CA GLU A 95 -34.89 -35.82 -22.63
C GLU A 95 -33.37 -36.06 -22.64
N HIS A 96 -32.59 -35.20 -21.95
CA HIS A 96 -31.14 -35.36 -21.85
C HIS A 96 -30.77 -36.52 -20.94
N VAL A 97 -31.52 -36.75 -19.86
CA VAL A 97 -31.31 -37.90 -18.99
C VAL A 97 -31.53 -39.22 -19.75
N VAL A 98 -32.60 -39.31 -20.55
CA VAL A 98 -32.89 -40.48 -21.38
C VAL A 98 -31.83 -40.69 -22.46
N ALA A 99 -31.38 -39.62 -23.12
CA ALA A 99 -30.31 -39.68 -24.12
C ALA A 99 -28.96 -40.12 -23.50
N ALA A 100 -28.59 -39.56 -22.34
CA ALA A 100 -27.36 -39.93 -21.64
C ALA A 100 -27.38 -41.38 -21.15
N ARG A 101 -28.52 -41.85 -20.63
CA ARG A 101 -28.71 -43.25 -20.24
C ARG A 101 -28.53 -44.19 -21.41
N TYR A 102 -29.12 -43.86 -22.56
CA TYR A 102 -28.97 -44.64 -23.80
C TYR A 102 -27.50 -44.75 -24.21
N VAL A 103 -26.78 -43.62 -24.20
CA VAL A 103 -25.34 -43.53 -24.49
C VAL A 103 -24.53 -44.42 -23.55
N LEU A 104 -24.78 -44.34 -22.23
CA LEU A 104 -24.08 -45.14 -21.23
C LEU A 104 -24.37 -46.65 -21.36
N CYS A 105 -25.62 -47.04 -21.56
CA CYS A 105 -25.99 -48.44 -21.76
C CYS A 105 -25.27 -49.02 -22.99
N THR A 106 -25.32 -48.28 -24.11
CA THR A 106 -24.67 -48.68 -25.36
C THR A 106 -23.16 -48.82 -25.19
N PHE A 107 -22.53 -47.85 -24.51
CA PHE A 107 -21.10 -47.86 -24.25
C PHE A 107 -20.69 -49.03 -23.35
N LEU A 108 -21.36 -49.20 -22.20
CA LEU A 108 -21.06 -50.27 -21.24
C LEU A 108 -21.25 -51.65 -21.85
N ASP A 109 -22.34 -51.86 -22.60
CA ASP A 109 -22.59 -53.12 -23.30
C ASP A 109 -21.48 -53.43 -24.32
N GLU A 110 -20.99 -52.42 -25.07
CA GLU A 110 -19.88 -52.62 -26.00
C GLU A 110 -18.56 -52.94 -25.28
N VAL A 111 -18.24 -52.22 -24.19
CA VAL A 111 -17.03 -52.48 -23.41
C VAL A 111 -17.04 -53.92 -22.88
N ILE A 112 -18.16 -54.38 -22.32
CA ILE A 112 -18.26 -55.74 -21.78
C ILE A 112 -18.18 -56.76 -22.90
N CYS A 113 -18.93 -56.58 -23.99
CA CYS A 113 -18.86 -57.47 -25.16
C CYS A 113 -17.47 -57.53 -25.81
N SER A 114 -16.63 -56.50 -25.63
CA SER A 114 -15.25 -56.49 -26.11
C SER A 114 -14.27 -57.25 -25.21
N CYS A 115 -14.67 -57.61 -23.99
CA CYS A 115 -13.86 -58.42 -23.08
C CYS A 115 -13.92 -59.91 -23.45
N GLU A 116 -12.86 -60.68 -23.19
CA GLU A 116 -12.80 -62.11 -23.54
C GLU A 116 -13.92 -62.94 -22.89
N TRP A 117 -14.33 -62.59 -21.66
CA TRP A 117 -15.40 -63.24 -20.91
C TRP A 117 -16.81 -62.68 -21.24
N GLY A 118 -16.90 -61.65 -22.08
CA GLY A 118 -18.12 -60.88 -22.35
C GLY A 118 -19.10 -61.50 -23.34
N VAL A 119 -18.78 -62.65 -23.94
CA VAL A 119 -19.54 -63.25 -25.06
C VAL A 119 -21.02 -63.51 -24.71
N SER A 120 -21.31 -63.86 -23.45
CA SER A 120 -22.69 -64.15 -22.99
C SER A 120 -23.46 -62.91 -22.51
N TRP A 121 -22.85 -61.72 -22.57
CA TRP A 121 -23.44 -60.47 -22.06
C TRP A 121 -24.71 -60.04 -22.80
N GLY A 122 -24.92 -60.47 -24.04
CA GLY A 122 -26.14 -60.14 -24.79
C GLY A 122 -27.44 -60.49 -24.06
N SER A 123 -27.43 -61.54 -23.23
CA SER A 123 -28.56 -61.93 -22.37
C SER A 123 -28.80 -61.00 -21.17
N CYS A 124 -27.78 -60.23 -20.81
CA CYS A 124 -27.74 -59.31 -19.67
C CYS A 124 -27.58 -57.83 -20.12
N SER A 125 -27.84 -57.53 -21.40
CA SER A 125 -27.64 -56.20 -21.98
C SER A 125 -28.42 -55.11 -21.23
N LEU A 126 -27.72 -54.04 -20.88
CA LEU A 126 -28.30 -52.86 -20.26
C LEU A 126 -29.20 -52.12 -21.25
N LEU A 127 -28.82 -52.09 -22.53
CA LEU A 127 -29.60 -51.46 -23.58
C LEU A 127 -30.96 -52.16 -23.78
N VAL A 128 -30.98 -53.50 -23.75
CA VAL A 128 -32.22 -54.27 -23.82
C VAL A 128 -33.08 -53.98 -22.59
N GLN A 129 -32.48 -53.94 -21.40
CA GLN A 129 -33.22 -53.71 -20.16
C GLN A 129 -33.85 -52.31 -20.05
N PHE A 130 -33.12 -51.25 -20.43
CA PHE A 130 -33.57 -49.87 -20.23
C PHE A 130 -34.25 -49.24 -21.45
N HIS A 131 -33.97 -49.75 -22.66
CA HIS A 131 -34.44 -49.18 -23.92
C HIS A 131 -35.14 -50.20 -24.83
N ASN A 132 -35.16 -51.49 -24.46
CA ASN A 132 -35.73 -52.56 -25.27
C ASN A 132 -35.10 -52.65 -26.68
N GLU A 133 -33.79 -52.41 -26.76
CA GLU A 133 -33.02 -52.43 -27.99
C GLU A 133 -31.76 -53.29 -27.86
N THR A 134 -31.42 -54.03 -28.91
CA THR A 134 -30.28 -54.97 -28.92
C THR A 134 -29.04 -54.42 -29.62
N TRP A 135 -29.17 -53.36 -30.42
CA TRP A 135 -28.06 -52.81 -31.19
C TRP A 135 -28.04 -51.28 -31.14
N GLY A 136 -27.20 -50.73 -30.24
CA GLY A 136 -27.11 -49.29 -30.04
C GLY A 136 -26.04 -48.59 -30.88
N GLY A 137 -25.12 -49.34 -31.48
CA GLY A 137 -23.91 -48.82 -32.13
C GLY A 137 -24.13 -47.92 -33.33
N GLU A 138 -25.27 -48.02 -34.04
CA GLU A 138 -25.64 -47.08 -35.12
C GLU A 138 -26.42 -45.88 -34.57
N LYS A 139 -27.43 -46.14 -33.75
CA LYS A 139 -28.27 -45.10 -33.14
C LYS A 139 -27.49 -44.14 -32.26
N PHE A 140 -26.39 -44.58 -31.66
CA PHE A 140 -25.43 -43.69 -31.00
C PHE A 140 -24.98 -42.57 -31.94
N PHE A 141 -24.57 -42.89 -33.17
CA PHE A 141 -24.09 -41.87 -34.11
C PHE A 141 -25.24 -41.08 -34.76
N GLN A 142 -26.44 -41.68 -34.92
CA GLN A 142 -27.62 -40.92 -35.33
C GLN A 142 -28.01 -39.88 -34.27
N LEU A 143 -27.95 -40.25 -32.98
CA LEU A 143 -28.14 -39.34 -31.88
C LEU A 143 -27.05 -38.25 -31.87
N LEU A 144 -25.79 -38.61 -32.10
CA LEU A 144 -24.69 -37.65 -32.19
C LEU A 144 -24.95 -36.57 -33.24
N GLU A 145 -25.34 -36.97 -34.46
CA GLU A 145 -25.64 -36.03 -35.54
C GLU A 145 -26.81 -35.12 -35.20
N ARG A 146 -27.88 -35.66 -34.61
CA ARG A 146 -29.02 -34.85 -34.16
C ARG A 146 -28.63 -33.85 -33.06
N LEU A 147 -27.81 -34.26 -32.09
CA LEU A 147 -27.39 -33.38 -31.00
C LEU A 147 -26.47 -32.26 -31.50
N LYS A 148 -25.64 -32.51 -32.53
CA LYS A 148 -24.78 -31.50 -33.17
C LYS A 148 -25.55 -30.35 -33.83
N GLU A 149 -26.84 -30.51 -34.11
CA GLU A 149 -27.70 -29.44 -34.66
C GLU A 149 -27.96 -28.32 -33.64
N THR A 150 -27.93 -28.62 -32.34
CA THR A 150 -28.23 -27.68 -31.25
C THR A 150 -27.14 -27.67 -30.16
N PRO A 151 -25.86 -27.42 -30.54
CA PRO A 151 -24.70 -27.71 -29.68
C PRO A 151 -24.61 -26.86 -28.42
N ALA A 152 -25.24 -25.68 -28.40
CA ALA A 152 -25.29 -24.82 -27.21
C ALA A 152 -26.13 -25.45 -26.08
N ASP A 153 -27.11 -26.26 -26.43
CA ASP A 153 -28.11 -26.84 -25.52
C ASP A 153 -27.78 -28.30 -25.19
N THR A 154 -27.24 -29.03 -26.17
CA THR A 154 -26.88 -30.45 -26.05
C THR A 154 -25.41 -30.68 -25.70
N ARG A 155 -24.65 -29.61 -25.42
CA ARG A 155 -23.21 -29.64 -25.10
C ARG A 155 -22.84 -30.76 -24.15
N ASP A 156 -23.56 -30.86 -23.03
CA ASP A 156 -23.20 -31.79 -21.96
C ASP A 156 -23.30 -33.26 -22.42
N LEU A 157 -24.24 -33.56 -23.32
CA LEU A 157 -24.40 -34.88 -23.95
C LEU A 157 -23.31 -35.13 -24.98
N LEU A 158 -23.01 -34.13 -25.80
CA LEU A 158 -21.93 -34.20 -26.80
C LEU A 158 -20.58 -34.49 -26.13
N GLU A 159 -20.33 -33.91 -24.96
CA GLU A 159 -19.13 -34.18 -24.16
C GLU A 159 -19.13 -35.61 -23.59
N LEU A 160 -20.26 -36.12 -23.08
CA LEU A 160 -20.36 -37.52 -22.66
C LEU A 160 -20.03 -38.47 -23.83
N MET A 161 -20.58 -38.21 -25.01
CA MET A 161 -20.30 -39.00 -26.21
C MET A 161 -18.84 -38.89 -26.65
N TYR A 162 -18.24 -37.70 -26.54
CA TYR A 162 -16.81 -37.48 -26.76
C TYR A 162 -15.94 -38.31 -25.81
N VAL A 163 -16.30 -38.37 -24.53
CA VAL A 163 -15.61 -39.20 -23.53
C VAL A 163 -15.72 -40.69 -23.89
N CYS A 164 -16.92 -41.18 -24.23
CA CYS A 164 -17.12 -42.56 -24.68
C CYS A 164 -16.24 -42.90 -25.91
N LEU A 165 -16.20 -42.04 -26.92
CA LEU A 165 -15.34 -42.20 -28.10
C LEU A 165 -13.85 -42.18 -27.75
N SER A 166 -13.46 -41.31 -26.81
CA SER A 166 -12.08 -41.23 -26.33
C SER A 166 -11.68 -42.46 -25.52
N TYR A 167 -12.64 -43.12 -24.88
CA TYR A 167 -12.47 -44.40 -24.16
C TYR A 167 -12.57 -45.63 -25.09
N GLY A 168 -12.58 -45.43 -26.41
CA GLY A 168 -12.50 -46.49 -27.41
C GLY A 168 -13.85 -47.05 -27.85
N PHE A 169 -14.96 -46.34 -27.62
CA PHE A 169 -16.24 -46.69 -28.23
C PHE A 169 -16.13 -46.65 -29.76
N SER A 170 -16.50 -47.74 -30.41
CA SER A 170 -16.38 -47.91 -31.86
C SER A 170 -17.75 -47.98 -32.55
N GLY A 171 -18.75 -48.60 -31.94
CA GLY A 171 -20.08 -48.80 -32.51
C GLY A 171 -20.02 -49.34 -33.95
N ARG A 172 -20.82 -48.76 -34.85
CA ARG A 172 -20.84 -49.16 -36.28
C ARG A 172 -19.47 -49.08 -36.98
N PHE A 173 -18.57 -48.22 -36.53
CA PHE A 173 -17.25 -48.03 -37.14
C PHE A 173 -16.23 -49.10 -36.74
N GLY A 174 -16.56 -49.96 -35.77
CA GLY A 174 -15.72 -51.13 -35.43
C GLY A 174 -15.69 -52.19 -36.54
N VAL A 175 -16.68 -52.19 -37.45
CA VAL A 175 -16.87 -53.23 -38.48
C VAL A 175 -16.56 -52.72 -39.90
N ILE A 176 -16.47 -51.40 -40.09
CA ILE A 176 -16.29 -50.76 -41.40
C ILE A 176 -14.80 -50.59 -41.72
N ASP A 177 -14.42 -50.83 -42.99
CA ASP A 177 -13.06 -50.58 -43.48
C ASP A 177 -12.67 -49.10 -43.33
N GLY A 178 -11.52 -48.85 -42.68
CA GLY A 178 -11.08 -47.50 -42.34
C GLY A 178 -11.90 -46.81 -41.25
N GLY A 179 -12.81 -47.52 -40.56
CA GLY A 179 -13.68 -46.97 -39.53
C GLY A 179 -12.93 -46.30 -38.37
N GLN A 180 -11.75 -46.81 -37.98
CA GLN A 180 -10.91 -46.19 -36.96
C GLN A 180 -10.39 -44.81 -37.36
N GLN A 181 -10.08 -44.58 -38.64
CA GLN A 181 -9.70 -43.26 -39.14
C GLN A 181 -10.90 -42.31 -39.12
N GLN A 182 -12.08 -42.79 -39.50
CA GLN A 182 -13.33 -42.01 -39.46
C GLN A 182 -13.71 -41.64 -38.02
N LEU A 183 -13.55 -42.54 -37.05
CA LEU A 183 -13.74 -42.27 -35.62
C LEU A 183 -12.76 -41.20 -35.12
N ALA A 184 -11.49 -41.28 -35.52
CA ALA A 184 -10.50 -40.28 -35.13
C ALA A 184 -10.84 -38.88 -35.67
N VAL A 185 -11.28 -38.80 -36.93
CA VAL A 185 -11.75 -37.54 -37.54
C VAL A 185 -12.98 -37.01 -36.81
N LEU A 186 -13.99 -37.86 -36.58
CA LEU A 186 -15.21 -37.50 -35.88
C LEU A 186 -14.93 -37.02 -34.44
N ARG A 187 -14.03 -37.68 -33.72
CA ARG A 187 -13.59 -37.27 -32.38
C ARG A 187 -12.93 -35.90 -32.40
N ASN A 188 -12.07 -35.62 -33.37
CA ASN A 188 -11.42 -34.31 -33.50
C ASN A 188 -12.42 -33.20 -33.84
N GLN A 189 -13.38 -33.47 -34.73
CA GLN A 189 -14.46 -32.53 -35.05
C GLN A 189 -15.34 -32.24 -33.82
N LEU A 190 -15.67 -33.27 -33.05
CA LEU A 190 -16.45 -33.13 -31.82
C LEU A 190 -15.68 -32.35 -30.74
N ALA A 191 -14.38 -32.58 -30.60
CA ALA A 191 -13.53 -31.80 -29.70
C ALA A 191 -13.51 -30.31 -30.06
N GLU A 192 -13.39 -29.99 -31.35
CA GLU A 192 -13.39 -28.60 -31.82
C GLU A 192 -14.73 -27.91 -31.57
N LEU A 193 -15.84 -28.60 -31.84
CA LEU A 193 -17.19 -28.13 -31.54
C LEU A 193 -17.36 -27.88 -30.02
N LEU A 194 -16.91 -28.79 -29.17
CA LEU A 194 -16.98 -28.62 -27.70
C LEU A 194 -16.11 -27.44 -27.22
N ARG A 195 -14.96 -27.18 -27.85
CA ARG A 195 -14.15 -26.00 -27.54
C ARG A 195 -14.86 -24.70 -27.92
N GLN A 196 -15.45 -24.64 -29.11
CA GLN A 196 -16.15 -23.47 -29.61
C GLN A 196 -17.32 -23.03 -28.70
N TYR A 197 -18.05 -24.00 -28.14
CA TYR A 197 -19.21 -23.72 -27.27
C TYR A 197 -18.86 -23.76 -25.77
N SER A 198 -17.57 -23.70 -25.40
CA SER A 198 -17.14 -23.79 -23.99
C SER A 198 -17.32 -22.47 -23.26
N PRO A 199 -17.95 -22.45 -22.07
CA PRO A 199 -18.03 -21.23 -21.26
C PRO A 199 -16.64 -20.70 -20.87
N GLN A 200 -15.63 -21.57 -20.76
CA GLN A 200 -14.22 -21.20 -20.55
C GLN A 200 -13.43 -20.85 -21.84
N ALA A 201 -14.03 -20.83 -23.04
CA ALA A 201 -13.30 -20.48 -24.28
C ALA A 201 -12.70 -19.05 -24.25
N ALA A 202 -13.08 -18.21 -23.29
CA ALA A 202 -12.48 -16.91 -23.05
C ALA A 202 -11.16 -16.96 -22.23
N SER A 203 -10.84 -18.07 -21.56
CA SER A 203 -9.63 -18.25 -20.76
C SER A 203 -8.83 -19.45 -21.26
N ASN A 204 -7.68 -19.20 -21.89
CA ASN A 204 -6.68 -20.21 -22.27
C ASN A 204 -5.95 -20.84 -21.06
N ASP A 205 -6.53 -20.76 -19.88
CA ASP A 205 -5.91 -21.20 -18.64
C ASP A 205 -6.07 -22.72 -18.51
N LEU A 206 -4.94 -23.42 -18.42
CA LEU A 206 -4.88 -24.89 -18.39
C LEU A 206 -5.44 -25.52 -17.10
N ALA A 207 -5.75 -24.72 -16.07
CA ALA A 207 -6.32 -25.17 -14.80
C ALA A 207 -7.22 -24.10 -14.17
N ASP A 208 -8.37 -24.51 -13.63
CA ASP A 208 -9.35 -23.62 -12.97
C ASP A 208 -8.78 -22.90 -11.73
N HIS A 209 -7.71 -23.44 -11.14
CA HIS A 209 -7.02 -22.90 -9.97
C HIS A 209 -5.52 -22.72 -10.22
N TRP A 210 -5.13 -22.25 -11.42
CA TRP A 210 -3.72 -21.98 -11.73
C TRP A 210 -3.09 -20.89 -10.84
N GLN A 211 -3.92 -20.01 -10.28
CA GLN A 211 -3.47 -19.01 -9.32
C GLN A 211 -3.15 -19.72 -8.01
N GLY A 212 -1.87 -19.96 -7.77
CA GLY A 212 -1.38 -20.53 -6.51
C GLY A 212 -1.98 -19.79 -5.33
N VAL A 213 -2.32 -20.53 -4.27
CA VAL A 213 -2.83 -19.97 -3.01
C VAL A 213 -1.95 -18.79 -2.64
N HIS A 214 -2.51 -17.57 -2.72
CA HIS A 214 -1.83 -16.37 -2.27
C HIS A 214 -1.67 -16.51 -0.76
N GLY A 215 -0.57 -17.14 -0.34
CA GLY A 215 -0.07 -16.98 1.01
C GLY A 215 -0.02 -15.47 1.24
N LYS A 216 -0.62 -15.00 2.33
CA LYS A 216 -0.37 -13.64 2.80
C LYS A 216 1.14 -13.58 3.01
N VAL A 217 1.87 -13.14 2.00
CA VAL A 217 3.24 -12.69 2.17
C VAL A 217 3.07 -11.53 3.12
N SER A 218 3.34 -11.78 4.40
CA SER A 218 3.54 -10.72 5.38
C SER A 218 4.59 -9.84 4.75
N LYS A 219 4.14 -8.73 4.16
CA LYS A 219 5.01 -7.80 3.47
C LYS A 219 6.14 -7.52 4.45
N PRO A 220 7.41 -7.84 4.12
CA PRO A 220 8.50 -7.47 5.01
C PRO A 220 8.36 -5.96 5.20
N LEU A 221 8.46 -5.52 6.45
CA LEU A 221 8.19 -4.14 6.87
C LEU A 221 8.55 -3.18 5.75
N THR A 222 7.52 -2.49 5.25
CA THR A 222 7.56 -1.48 4.20
C THR A 222 8.92 -0.79 4.21
N ILE A 223 9.70 -1.00 3.14
CA ILE A 223 10.95 -0.28 2.91
C ILE A 223 10.57 1.19 2.83
N VAL A 224 10.76 1.90 3.92
CA VAL A 224 10.54 3.34 3.99
C VAL A 224 11.48 3.94 2.95
N PRO A 225 10.97 4.62 1.91
CA PRO A 225 11.82 5.19 0.89
C PRO A 225 12.85 6.12 1.53
N LEU A 226 14.10 6.08 1.06
CA LEU A 226 15.21 6.85 1.64
C LEU A 226 14.92 8.35 1.76
N TRP A 227 14.09 8.89 0.85
CA TRP A 227 13.68 10.29 0.89
C TRP A 227 12.81 10.62 2.11
N VAL A 228 11.97 9.68 2.59
CA VAL A 228 11.14 9.88 3.79
C VAL A 228 12.01 9.94 5.04
N SER A 229 13.00 9.04 5.16
CA SER A 229 13.97 9.07 6.26
C SER A 229 14.84 10.34 6.23
N ALA A 230 15.22 10.81 5.04
CA ALA A 230 16.00 12.04 4.89
C ALA A 230 15.21 13.29 5.32
N ILE A 231 13.92 13.38 4.94
CA ILE A 231 13.05 14.47 5.37
C ILE A 231 12.84 14.44 6.90
N LEU A 232 12.59 13.25 7.47
CA LEU A 232 12.41 13.11 8.90
C LEU A 232 13.66 13.55 9.67
N LEU A 233 14.84 13.13 9.22
CA LEU A 233 16.12 13.55 9.81
C LEU A 233 16.31 15.07 9.75
N LEU A 234 16.02 15.68 8.60
CA LEU A 234 16.11 17.14 8.42
C LEU A 234 15.20 17.89 9.40
N VAL A 235 13.95 17.43 9.55
CA VAL A 235 12.99 18.04 10.49
C VAL A 235 13.50 17.96 11.93
N VAL A 236 14.02 16.80 12.34
CA VAL A 236 14.61 16.62 13.67
C VAL A 236 15.80 17.55 13.90
N LEU A 237 16.71 17.68 12.91
CA LEU A 237 17.85 18.58 13.00
C LEU A 237 17.44 20.06 13.11
N VAL A 238 16.42 20.49 12.36
CA VAL A 238 15.90 21.87 12.44
C VAL A 238 15.29 22.15 13.81
N ILE A 239 14.46 21.23 14.33
CA ILE A 239 13.88 21.36 15.67
C ILE A 239 14.98 21.42 16.73
N MET A 240 16.00 20.56 16.63
CA MET A 240 17.12 20.54 17.56
C MET A 240 17.93 21.84 17.50
N TYR A 241 18.21 22.36 16.31
CA TYR A 241 18.90 23.64 16.11
C TYR A 241 18.11 24.80 16.74
N LEU A 242 16.81 24.90 16.47
CA LEU A 242 15.96 25.94 17.05
C LEU A 242 15.92 25.85 18.57
N PHE A 243 15.78 24.65 19.13
CA PHE A 243 15.79 24.42 20.56
C PHE A 243 17.12 24.86 21.20
N LEU A 244 18.26 24.43 20.64
CA LEU A 244 19.59 24.81 21.12
C LEU A 244 19.81 26.33 21.02
N SER A 245 19.44 26.94 19.89
CA SER A 245 19.57 28.39 19.67
C SER A 245 18.77 29.19 20.71
N LEU A 246 17.50 28.82 20.95
CA LEU A 246 16.68 29.47 21.97
C LEU A 246 17.26 29.27 23.39
N ARG A 247 17.74 28.06 23.70
CA ARG A 247 18.34 27.76 25.02
C ARG A 247 19.63 28.52 25.26
N ILE A 248 20.50 28.66 24.24
CA ILE A 248 21.75 29.42 24.32
C ILE A 248 21.44 30.89 24.53
N ASN A 249 20.54 31.48 23.75
CA ASN A 249 20.20 32.91 23.87
C ASN A 249 19.64 33.25 25.26
N GLN A 250 18.76 32.39 25.80
CA GLN A 250 18.25 32.54 27.17
C GLN A 250 19.34 32.53 28.25
N HIS A 251 20.43 31.76 28.04
CA HIS A 251 21.55 31.71 28.98
C HIS A 251 22.58 32.82 28.74
N SER A 252 22.73 33.31 27.51
CA SER A 252 23.70 34.36 27.20
C SER A 252 23.24 35.75 27.60
N ASP A 253 21.94 36.05 27.49
CA ASP A 253 21.38 37.36 27.83
C ASP A 253 21.75 37.87 29.23
N PRO A 254 21.64 37.08 30.33
CA PRO A 254 22.07 37.54 31.64
C PRO A 254 23.58 37.74 31.76
N VAL A 255 24.40 36.89 31.12
CA VAL A 255 25.87 37.01 31.13
C VAL A 255 26.31 38.30 30.42
N PHE A 256 25.66 38.63 29.30
CA PHE A 256 25.89 39.92 28.63
C PHE A 256 25.49 41.10 29.53
N GLY A 257 24.38 40.99 30.25
CA GLY A 257 23.99 41.98 31.27
C GLY A 257 25.06 42.16 32.35
N ASP A 258 25.60 41.06 32.88
CA ASP A 258 26.63 41.08 33.91
C ASP A 258 27.94 41.72 33.41
N ILE A 259 28.42 41.37 32.21
CA ILE A 259 29.63 41.97 31.60
C ILE A 259 29.44 43.48 31.43
N GLN A 260 28.27 43.93 30.97
CA GLN A 260 27.97 45.35 30.85
C GLN A 260 27.93 46.04 32.22
N SER A 261 27.39 45.39 33.25
CA SER A 261 27.38 45.92 34.61
C SER A 261 28.79 46.09 35.20
N ILE A 262 29.73 45.20 34.85
CA ILE A 262 31.15 45.33 35.22
C ILE A 262 31.75 46.57 34.52
N ARG A 263 31.42 46.80 33.25
CA ARG A 263 31.85 47.99 32.52
C ARG A 263 31.29 49.28 33.13
N ALA A 264 30.04 49.27 33.60
CA ALA A 264 29.42 50.40 34.28
C ALA A 264 30.02 50.68 35.68
N ARG A 265 30.59 49.65 36.35
CA ARG A 265 31.34 49.81 37.61
C ARG A 265 32.75 50.39 37.41
N SER A 266 33.28 50.39 36.20
CA SER A 266 34.57 51.00 35.84
C SER A 266 34.48 52.54 35.89
N ALA A 267 34.62 53.09 37.10
CA ALA A 267 34.65 54.50 37.46
C ALA A 267 33.33 55.28 37.22
N PRO A 268 32.73 55.89 38.25
CA PRO A 268 31.79 56.98 38.02
C PRO A 268 32.59 58.12 37.36
N LEU A 269 32.45 58.27 36.05
CA LEU A 269 32.82 59.51 35.39
C LEU A 269 32.12 60.61 36.18
N ALA A 270 32.88 61.58 36.69
CA ALA A 270 32.34 62.73 37.41
C ALA A 270 31.08 63.22 36.69
N GLN A 271 29.97 63.42 37.42
CA GLN A 271 28.72 63.88 36.82
C GLN A 271 29.03 65.02 35.86
N PRO A 272 28.79 64.85 34.56
CA PRO A 272 29.29 65.80 33.59
C PRO A 272 28.66 67.15 33.88
N LYS A 273 29.51 68.15 34.18
CA LYS A 273 29.05 69.52 34.45
C LYS A 273 28.28 70.02 33.22
N ALA A 274 27.11 70.62 33.44
CA ALA A 274 26.31 71.18 32.35
C ALA A 274 27.18 72.15 31.52
N ALA A 275 26.99 72.15 30.20
CA ALA A 275 27.74 73.05 29.32
C ALA A 275 27.45 74.52 29.69
N ALA A 276 28.47 75.38 29.62
CA ALA A 276 28.32 76.81 29.91
C ALA A 276 27.42 77.52 28.88
N GLN A 277 27.24 76.93 27.69
CA GLN A 277 26.32 77.39 26.64
C GLN A 277 25.64 76.18 25.98
N PRO A 278 24.34 76.28 25.64
CA PRO A 278 23.65 75.26 24.87
C PRO A 278 24.29 75.15 23.48
N ARG A 279 24.57 73.92 23.04
CA ARG A 279 25.14 73.64 21.72
C ARG A 279 24.05 73.07 20.83
N LEU A 280 23.77 71.77 20.97
CA LEU A 280 22.73 71.11 20.19
C LEU A 280 21.33 71.51 20.63
N ALA A 281 21.14 71.85 21.91
CA ALA A 281 19.82 72.23 22.43
C ALA A 281 19.25 73.49 21.76
N GLN A 282 20.11 74.44 21.35
CA GLN A 282 19.68 75.65 20.65
C GLN A 282 19.26 75.36 19.19
N PHE A 283 19.95 74.45 18.51
CA PHE A 283 19.68 74.15 17.10
C PHE A 283 18.50 73.21 16.87
N LEU A 284 18.10 72.46 17.91
CA LEU A 284 16.99 71.51 17.89
C LEU A 284 15.77 71.99 18.72
N GLU A 285 15.68 73.29 19.00
CA GLU A 285 14.61 73.87 19.85
C GLU A 285 13.21 73.54 19.31
N LYS A 286 13.04 73.52 17.98
CA LYS A 286 11.77 73.17 17.33
C LYS A 286 11.38 71.72 17.60
N GLU A 287 12.30 70.78 17.44
CA GLU A 287 12.06 69.35 17.65
C GLU A 287 11.85 69.02 19.14
N ILE A 288 12.49 69.79 20.03
CA ILE A 288 12.27 69.72 21.49
C ILE A 288 10.87 70.23 21.84
N ALA A 289 10.45 71.36 21.28
CA ALA A 289 9.10 71.92 21.50
C ALA A 289 7.99 70.96 21.00
N GLU A 290 8.25 70.25 19.90
CA GLU A 290 7.37 69.21 19.36
C GLU A 290 7.44 67.88 20.14
N SER A 291 8.21 67.80 21.23
CA SER A 291 8.42 66.59 22.05
C SER A 291 8.95 65.37 21.26
N LYS A 292 9.62 65.61 20.14
CA LYS A 292 10.19 64.56 19.29
C LYS A 292 11.57 64.11 19.77
N VAL A 293 12.34 65.02 20.36
CA VAL A 293 13.70 64.77 20.86
C VAL A 293 13.92 65.46 22.21
N SER A 294 14.84 64.94 23.01
CA SER A 294 15.34 65.58 24.23
C SER A 294 16.85 65.74 24.13
N VAL A 295 17.39 66.91 24.47
CA VAL A 295 18.83 67.19 24.33
C VAL A 295 19.42 67.58 25.68
N ALA A 296 20.51 66.92 26.05
CA ALA A 296 21.32 67.24 27.22
C ALA A 296 22.73 67.62 26.79
N ASP A 297 23.08 68.91 26.95
CA ASP A 297 24.40 69.44 26.64
C ASP A 297 25.31 69.45 27.89
N PHE A 298 26.41 68.69 27.83
CA PHE A 298 27.42 68.59 28.87
C PHE A 298 28.76 69.20 28.44
N ALA A 299 29.66 69.47 29.38
CA ALA A 299 30.97 70.05 29.06
C ALA A 299 31.80 69.20 28.08
N ASP A 300 31.74 67.87 28.21
CA ASP A 300 32.52 66.88 27.45
C ASP A 300 31.75 66.26 26.27
N ARG A 301 30.42 66.27 26.29
CA ARG A 301 29.58 65.62 25.27
C ARG A 301 28.21 66.29 25.13
N SER A 302 27.50 66.00 24.04
CA SER A 302 26.09 66.35 23.89
C SER A 302 25.29 65.09 23.57
N VAL A 303 24.19 64.84 24.30
CA VAL A 303 23.38 63.63 24.15
C VAL A 303 21.99 64.01 23.63
N VAL A 304 21.64 63.51 22.45
CA VAL A 304 20.29 63.63 21.88
C VAL A 304 19.55 62.32 22.10
N THR A 305 18.46 62.35 22.85
CA THR A 305 17.62 61.19 23.16
C THR A 305 16.35 61.24 22.33
N ILE A 306 16.03 60.12 21.69
CA ILE A 306 14.81 59.95 20.89
C ILE A 306 14.08 58.71 21.39
N LEU A 307 12.77 58.82 21.63
CA LEU A 307 11.96 57.68 22.05
C LEU A 307 11.81 56.67 20.92
N GLY A 308 11.96 55.40 21.24
CA GLY A 308 11.96 54.29 20.28
C GLY A 308 10.64 54.15 19.54
N ASP A 309 9.52 54.41 20.20
CA ASP A 309 8.17 54.36 19.61
C ASP A 309 7.96 55.44 18.54
N GLY A 310 8.79 56.50 18.54
CA GLY A 310 8.81 57.53 17.51
C GLY A 310 9.79 57.24 16.36
N LEU A 311 10.61 56.19 16.47
CA LEU A 311 11.62 55.82 15.47
C LEU A 311 11.32 54.50 14.77
N PHE A 312 10.71 53.54 15.45
CA PHE A 312 10.53 52.17 14.96
C PHE A 312 9.15 51.63 15.31
N GLU A 313 8.67 50.70 14.51
CA GLU A 313 7.54 49.86 14.89
C GLU A 313 7.93 48.85 15.99
N SER A 314 6.92 48.32 16.71
CA SER A 314 7.14 47.31 17.74
C SER A 314 7.84 46.07 17.17
N GLY A 315 8.92 45.63 17.82
CA GLY A 315 9.72 44.48 17.38
C GLY A 315 10.54 44.70 16.09
N SER A 316 10.51 45.89 15.50
CA SER A 316 11.29 46.22 14.30
C SER A 316 12.53 47.06 14.63
N ALA A 317 13.53 46.96 13.76
CA ALA A 317 14.71 47.83 13.73
C ALA A 317 14.71 48.77 12.51
N ASP A 318 13.68 48.72 11.68
CA ASP A 318 13.56 49.53 10.47
C ASP A 318 12.99 50.91 10.85
N VAL A 319 13.70 51.99 10.46
CA VAL A 319 13.31 53.37 10.82
C VAL A 319 12.05 53.77 10.06
N ILE A 320 11.04 54.28 10.77
CA ILE A 320 9.79 54.72 10.15
C ILE A 320 10.01 55.97 9.27
N PRO A 321 9.33 56.10 8.11
CA PRO A 321 9.51 57.24 7.22
C PRO A 321 9.28 58.61 7.88
N ALA A 322 8.35 58.68 8.84
CA ALA A 322 8.03 59.91 9.57
C ALA A 322 9.21 60.42 10.45
N ALA A 323 10.14 59.54 10.83
CA ALA A 323 11.30 59.89 11.65
C ALA A 323 12.49 60.41 10.82
N LEU A 324 12.54 60.12 9.52
CA LEU A 324 13.66 60.47 8.65
C LEU A 324 13.98 61.98 8.63
N PRO A 325 13.00 62.90 8.52
CA PRO A 325 13.31 64.33 8.50
C PRO A 325 13.99 64.82 9.78
N VAL A 326 13.59 64.27 10.93
CA VAL A 326 14.17 64.61 12.24
C VAL A 326 15.59 64.06 12.34
N LEU A 327 15.83 62.82 11.91
CA LEU A 327 17.17 62.22 11.91
C LEU A 327 18.13 62.96 10.98
N HIS A 328 17.69 63.38 9.80
CA HIS A 328 18.49 64.23 8.90
C HIS A 328 18.83 65.58 9.54
N ARG A 329 17.85 66.22 10.19
CA ARG A 329 18.08 67.47 10.90
C ARG A 329 19.13 67.31 12.01
N ILE A 330 19.02 66.24 12.80
CA ILE A 330 20.02 65.91 13.83
C ILE A 330 21.39 65.67 13.19
N GLY A 331 21.47 64.90 12.10
CA GLY A 331 22.71 64.64 11.38
C GLY A 331 23.41 65.92 10.93
N GLN A 332 22.67 66.86 10.34
CA GLN A 332 23.19 68.16 9.91
C GLN A 332 23.75 68.98 11.06
N GLU A 333 23.06 69.03 12.20
CA GLU A 333 23.51 69.79 13.38
C GLU A 333 24.69 69.10 14.09
N VAL A 334 24.67 67.77 14.17
CA VAL A 334 25.77 66.96 14.72
C VAL A 334 27.05 67.11 13.89
N ASN A 335 26.95 67.21 12.56
CA ASN A 335 28.11 67.34 11.70
C ASN A 335 28.88 68.67 11.91
N LYS A 336 28.18 69.74 12.35
CA LYS A 336 28.80 71.05 12.65
C LYS A 336 29.71 71.01 13.87
N ILE A 337 29.50 70.07 14.79
CA ILE A 337 30.34 69.88 15.97
C ILE A 337 31.44 68.90 15.61
N GLN A 338 32.70 69.18 15.97
CA GLN A 338 33.80 68.22 15.76
C GLN A 338 33.82 67.17 16.88
N GLY A 339 34.04 65.90 16.52
CA GLY A 339 34.14 64.81 17.48
C GLY A 339 33.56 63.47 17.05
N LYS A 340 33.73 62.44 17.88
CA LYS A 340 33.17 61.11 17.64
C LYS A 340 31.69 61.08 18.03
N VAL A 341 30.90 60.34 17.26
CA VAL A 341 29.46 60.18 17.46
C VAL A 341 29.18 58.71 17.78
N LEU A 342 28.54 58.47 18.91
CA LEU A 342 28.11 57.14 19.35
C LEU A 342 26.58 57.08 19.33
N VAL A 343 26.04 56.16 18.54
CA VAL A 343 24.62 55.84 18.51
C VAL A 343 24.39 54.64 19.42
N THR A 344 23.63 54.84 20.49
CA THR A 344 23.35 53.80 21.50
C THR A 344 21.88 53.43 21.45
N GLY A 345 21.58 52.15 21.26
CA GLY A 345 20.22 51.63 21.28
C GLY A 345 19.87 51.01 22.62
N HIS A 346 18.69 51.34 23.16
CA HIS A 346 18.15 50.77 24.38
C HIS A 346 16.78 50.15 24.15
N THR A 347 16.50 49.05 24.86
CA THR A 347 15.21 48.37 24.90
C THR A 347 14.65 48.38 26.32
N ASP A 348 13.40 47.93 26.47
CA ASP A 348 12.84 47.64 27.79
C ASP A 348 13.18 46.20 28.21
N ASN A 349 12.73 45.83 29.41
CA ASN A 349 12.96 44.51 30.01
C ASN A 349 12.02 43.40 29.49
N GLN A 350 11.19 43.67 28.48
CA GLN A 350 10.35 42.62 27.89
C GLN A 350 11.21 41.77 26.96
N PRO A 351 11.31 40.45 27.18
CA PRO A 351 12.14 39.60 26.34
C PRO A 351 11.56 39.53 24.92
N ILE A 352 12.42 39.76 23.92
CA ILE A 352 12.10 39.45 22.53
C ILE A 352 12.70 38.09 22.14
N ALA A 353 11.87 37.25 21.52
CA ALA A 353 12.29 35.98 20.93
C ALA A 353 11.62 35.83 19.57
N SER A 354 12.26 36.38 18.53
CA SER A 354 11.79 36.30 17.15
C SER A 354 12.84 35.64 16.27
N LEU A 355 12.43 35.13 15.10
CA LEU A 355 13.37 34.57 14.11
C LEU A 355 14.42 35.60 13.64
N ARG A 356 14.06 36.90 13.59
CA ARG A 356 14.94 37.99 13.14
C ARG A 356 15.83 38.53 14.26
N PHE A 357 15.30 38.61 15.48
CA PHE A 357 15.99 39.13 16.66
C PHE A 357 15.89 38.12 17.81
N PRO A 358 16.96 37.35 18.06
CA PRO A 358 16.97 36.31 19.10
C PRO A 358 17.04 36.86 20.54
N SER A 359 17.47 38.11 20.72
CA SER A 359 17.50 38.77 22.03
C SER A 359 17.38 40.30 21.93
N ASN A 360 17.11 40.93 23.08
CA ASN A 360 16.98 42.39 23.20
C ASN A 360 18.28 43.11 22.85
N TRP A 361 19.43 42.49 23.12
CA TRP A 361 20.72 42.99 22.69
C TRP A 361 20.78 43.11 21.15
N HIS A 362 20.41 42.05 20.43
CA HIS A 362 20.37 42.06 18.96
C HIS A 362 19.42 43.12 18.41
N LEU A 363 18.23 43.27 19.01
CA LEU A 363 17.28 44.32 18.61
C LEU A 363 17.84 45.73 18.85
N SER A 364 18.45 45.97 20.01
CA SER A 364 19.02 47.27 20.38
C SER A 364 20.20 47.67 19.47
N GLN A 365 21.08 46.69 19.16
CA GLN A 365 22.21 46.87 18.25
C GLN A 365 21.73 47.16 16.82
N ALA A 366 20.72 46.41 16.35
CA ALA A 366 20.16 46.61 15.01
C ALA A 366 19.47 47.98 14.88
N ARG A 367 18.70 48.42 15.88
CA ARG A 367 18.08 49.76 15.90
C ARG A 367 19.11 50.89 15.85
N ALA A 368 20.16 50.77 16.65
CA ALA A 368 21.24 51.74 16.67
C ALA A 368 21.98 51.79 15.32
N GLN A 369 22.15 50.63 14.67
CA GLN A 369 22.71 50.53 13.32
C GLN A 369 21.85 51.25 12.28
N SER A 370 20.53 51.02 12.28
CA SER A 370 19.63 51.68 11.32
C SER A 370 19.63 53.19 11.48
N VAL A 371 19.69 53.71 12.71
CA VAL A 371 19.80 55.16 12.96
C VAL A 371 21.15 55.69 12.49
N ARG A 372 22.24 54.95 12.73
CA ARG A 372 23.57 55.31 12.20
C ARG A 372 23.54 55.41 10.67
N ASP A 373 22.88 54.48 9.99
CA ASP A 373 22.83 54.46 8.52
C ASP A 373 22.10 55.68 7.96
N VAL A 374 21.03 56.13 8.63
CA VAL A 374 20.37 57.39 8.28
C VAL A 374 21.29 58.59 8.54
N LEU A 375 21.97 58.63 9.69
CA LEU A 375 22.89 59.73 10.02
C LEU A 375 24.12 59.79 9.11
N ALA A 376 24.55 58.66 8.54
CA ALA A 376 25.70 58.56 7.66
C ALA A 376 25.53 59.34 6.34
N ILE A 377 24.30 59.77 6.02
CA ILE A 377 24.02 60.65 4.88
C ILE A 377 24.58 62.06 5.13
N ASP A 378 24.48 62.56 6.37
CA ASP A 378 24.90 63.92 6.74
C ASP A 378 26.21 63.97 7.54
N VAL A 379 26.59 62.86 8.19
CA VAL A 379 27.79 62.74 9.04
C VAL A 379 28.75 61.71 8.45
N PRO A 380 30.06 62.02 8.32
CA PRO A 380 31.05 61.06 7.83
C PRO A 380 31.06 59.74 8.63
N ALA A 381 31.00 58.61 7.92
CA ALA A 381 30.87 57.28 8.52
C ALA A 381 32.02 56.92 9.50
N ASN A 382 33.22 57.46 9.30
CA ASN A 382 34.37 57.25 10.20
C ASN A 382 34.20 57.90 11.58
N ARG A 383 33.27 58.85 11.73
CA ARG A 383 32.93 59.48 13.02
C ARG A 383 31.86 58.71 13.77
N LEU A 384 31.12 57.83 13.10
CA LEU A 384 29.95 57.15 13.63
C LEU A 384 30.32 55.77 14.19
N THR A 385 29.88 55.52 15.41
CA THR A 385 30.01 54.22 16.11
C THR A 385 28.66 53.81 16.68
N VAL A 386 28.45 52.51 16.85
CA VAL A 386 27.14 51.95 17.24
C VAL A 386 27.31 50.97 18.38
N GLU A 387 26.43 51.05 19.37
CA GLU A 387 26.40 50.13 20.51
C GLU A 387 24.94 49.79 20.88
N GLY A 388 24.64 48.49 21.01
CA GLY A 388 23.40 48.00 21.59
C GLY A 388 23.56 47.74 23.08
N ARG A 389 22.70 48.36 23.90
CA ARG A 389 22.72 48.23 25.36
C ARG A 389 21.54 47.50 25.97
N SER A 390 20.65 46.93 25.15
CA SER A 390 19.47 46.21 25.68
C SER A 390 18.76 47.08 26.75
N ASP A 391 18.37 46.47 27.86
CA ASP A 391 17.73 47.03 29.05
C ASP A 391 18.71 47.32 30.21
N SER A 392 20.03 47.30 29.97
CA SER A 392 21.05 47.39 31.02
C SER A 392 21.18 48.77 31.68
N GLU A 393 20.76 49.83 30.98
CA GLU A 393 20.83 51.23 31.44
C GLU A 393 19.42 51.88 31.42
N PRO A 394 18.50 51.47 32.33
CA PRO A 394 17.16 52.05 32.40
C PRO A 394 17.20 53.45 33.02
N VAL A 395 16.57 54.43 32.37
CA VAL A 395 16.44 55.80 32.89
C VAL A 395 15.35 55.87 33.98
N VAL A 396 14.32 55.04 33.83
CA VAL A 396 13.23 54.87 34.80
C VAL A 396 12.99 53.39 35.09
N LYS A 397 12.34 53.07 36.21
CA LYS A 397 12.01 51.66 36.53
C LYS A 397 11.09 51.06 35.46
N ASN A 398 11.33 49.83 35.03
CA ASN A 398 10.53 49.12 34.01
C ASN A 398 9.16 48.60 34.53
N ASP A 399 8.55 49.27 35.50
CA ASP A 399 7.33 48.83 36.21
C ASP A 399 6.04 49.03 35.40
N THR A 400 5.92 50.14 34.67
CA THR A 400 4.72 50.51 33.91
C THR A 400 4.97 50.53 32.39
N PRO A 401 3.94 50.33 31.55
CA PRO A 401 4.07 50.48 30.10
C PRO A 401 4.65 51.84 29.67
N ALA A 402 4.25 52.92 30.36
CA ALA A 402 4.74 54.27 30.12
C ALA A 402 6.23 54.40 30.45
N ASN A 403 6.70 53.81 31.55
CA ASN A 403 8.12 53.83 31.89
C ASN A 403 8.95 52.95 30.95
N ARG A 404 8.42 51.80 30.50
CA ARG A 404 9.06 50.99 29.46
C ARG A 404 9.23 51.75 28.15
N ALA A 405 8.24 52.54 27.74
CA ALA A 405 8.34 53.40 26.56
C ALA A 405 9.49 54.43 26.66
N LYS A 406 9.77 54.95 27.85
CA LYS A 406 10.92 55.84 28.08
C LYS A 406 12.27 55.13 28.00
N ASN A 407 12.30 53.83 28.34
CA ASN A 407 13.52 53.03 28.28
C ASN A 407 13.81 52.49 26.87
N ARG A 408 12.77 52.27 26.04
CA ARG A 408 12.92 52.08 24.60
C ARG A 408 13.35 53.39 23.96
N ARG A 409 14.64 53.61 23.76
CA ARG A 409 15.18 54.87 23.24
C ARG A 409 16.45 54.66 22.44
N VAL A 410 16.78 55.65 21.62
CA VAL A 410 18.08 55.75 20.96
C VAL A 410 18.74 57.05 21.42
N GLU A 411 19.99 56.95 21.83
CA GLU A 411 20.81 58.08 22.24
C GLU A 411 21.90 58.32 21.21
N ILE A 412 22.01 59.56 20.73
CA ILE A 412 23.08 60.01 19.83
C ILE A 412 23.99 60.90 20.68
N THR A 413 25.15 60.36 21.06
CA THR A 413 26.14 61.06 21.87
C THR A 413 27.25 61.60 20.98
N VAL A 414 27.46 62.92 21.01
CA VAL A 414 28.58 63.59 20.34
C VAL A 414 29.62 63.94 21.38
N PHE A 415 30.79 63.31 21.32
CA PHE A 415 31.91 63.62 22.21
C PHE A 415 32.66 64.82 21.67
N VAL A 416 32.85 65.85 22.48
CA VAL A 416 33.57 67.05 22.06
C VAL A 416 35.07 66.82 22.24
N THR A 417 35.80 66.81 21.14
CA THR A 417 37.26 66.80 21.17
C THR A 417 37.73 68.18 21.65
N ARG A 418 38.50 68.22 22.75
CA ARG A 418 39.17 69.45 23.20
C ARG A 418 40.36 69.78 22.34
#